data_AF-A0A6B2CUN3-F1
#
_entry.id   AF-A0A6B2CUN3-F1
#
_cell.length_a   1.000
_cell.length_b   1.000
_cell.length_c   1.000
_cell.angle_alpha   90.00
_cell.angle_beta   90.00
_cell.angle_gamma   90.00
#
_symmetry.space_group_name_H-M   'P 1'
#
loop_
_entity.id
_entity.type
_entity.pdbx_description
1 polymer ?
#
loop_
_entity_poly.entity_id
_entity_poly.type
_entity_poly.pdbx_seq_one_letter_code
_entity_poly.pdbx_strand_id
1 'polypeptide(L)' 'MSILHPYTVEAYVAREGSEVCLSLNQPRAYCAQNGAAREVKLELEFKRYETYEEKIREVCRPKGLLAFTTAAREYVRLL' A
#
# COMPACT_ATOMS: atom_id res chain seq x y z
N MET A 1 -8.92 -1.49 -18.81
CA MET A 1 -7.68 -1.51 -19.61
C MET A 1 -6.53 -1.13 -18.71
N SER A 2 -5.80 -2.13 -18.21
CA SER A 2 -4.58 -1.91 -17.43
C SER A 2 -3.48 -1.51 -18.41
N ILE A 3 -3.19 -0.22 -18.50
CA ILE A 3 -1.96 0.25 -19.11
C ILE A 3 -0.86 -0.17 -18.14
N LEU A 4 -0.30 -1.35 -18.39
CA LEU A 4 0.90 -1.84 -17.74
C LEU A 4 1.97 -0.79 -18.01
N HIS A 5 2.30 0.02 -17.00
CA HIS A 5 3.52 0.81 -17.02
C HIS A 5 4.58 -0.11 -16.43
N PRO A 6 5.35 -0.86 -17.24
CA PRO A 6 6.25 -1.89 -16.74
C PRO A 6 7.34 -1.37 -15.79
N TYR A 7 7.46 -0.05 -15.65
CA TYR A 7 8.41 0.64 -14.79
C TYR A 7 7.76 1.38 -13.60
N THR A 8 6.44 1.33 -13.44
CA THR A 8 5.77 1.97 -12.31
C THR A 8 5.72 1.00 -11.14
N VAL A 9 6.28 1.44 -10.02
CA VAL A 9 6.20 0.73 -8.74
C VAL A 9 5.61 1.69 -7.73
N GLU A 10 4.53 1.27 -7.08
CA GLU A 10 3.96 1.98 -5.95
C GLU A 10 4.40 1.27 -4.66
N ALA A 11 4.90 2.04 -3.71
CA ALA A 11 5.27 1.54 -2.41
C ALA A 11 4.32 2.09 -1.36
N TYR A 12 3.79 1.21 -0.51
CA TYR A 12 2.86 1.55 0.55
C TYR A 12 3.39 1.06 1.89
N VAL A 13 3.31 1.89 2.92
CA VAL A 13 3.60 1.48 4.29
C VAL A 13 2.34 1.65 5.12
N ALA A 14 2.00 0.64 5.93
CA ALA A 14 0.94 0.80 6.91
C ALA A 14 1.34 1.92 7.88
N ARG A 15 0.41 2.83 8.19
CA ARG A 15 0.70 3.99 9.04
C ARG A 15 1.21 3.59 10.41
N GLU A 16 0.74 2.47 10.96
CA GLU A 16 1.24 1.90 12.22
C GLU A 16 2.54 1.08 12.09
N GLY A 17 3.12 0.99 10.89
CA GLY A 17 4.40 0.30 10.63
C GLY A 17 4.33 -1.23 10.67
N SER A 18 3.13 -1.81 10.64
CA SER A 18 2.89 -3.25 10.76
C SER A 18 3.27 -4.05 9.50
N GLU A 19 3.16 -3.43 8.33
CA GLU A 19 3.48 -4.05 7.04
C GLU A 19 3.91 -3.00 6.00
N VAL A 20 4.61 -3.49 4.98
CA VAL A 20 4.98 -2.72 3.79
C VAL A 20 4.59 -3.50 2.54
N CYS A 21 4.09 -2.81 1.52
CA CYS A 21 3.60 -3.42 0.28
C CYS A 21 4.21 -2.74 -0.94
N LEU A 22 4.53 -3.54 -1.95
CA LEU A 22 4.93 -3.07 -3.28
C LEU A 22 3.88 -3.50 -4.30
N SER A 23 3.31 -2.56 -5.03
CA SER A 23 2.39 -2.84 -6.14
C SER A 23 3.07 -2.52 -7.47
N LEU A 24 3.16 -3.53 -8.34
CA LEU A 24 3.57 -3.39 -9.74
C LEU A 24 2.36 -3.14 -10.65
N ASN A 25 1.18 -3.58 -10.21
CA ASN A 25 -0.09 -3.41 -10.89
C ASN A 25 -1.24 -3.54 -9.89
N GLN A 26 -1.94 -2.45 -9.61
CA GLN A 26 -3.13 -2.54 -8.77
C GLN A 26 -4.17 -3.52 -9.36
N PRO A 27 -4.82 -4.37 -8.54
CA PRO A 27 -4.75 -4.43 -7.08
C PRO A 27 -3.74 -5.47 -6.54
N ARG A 28 -2.85 -6.04 -7.37
CA ARG A 28 -1.87 -7.02 -6.89
C ARG A 28 -0.68 -6.30 -6.25
N ALA A 29 -0.36 -6.71 -5.03
CA ALA A 29 0.78 -6.21 -4.30
C ALA A 29 1.50 -7.35 -3.58
N TYR A 30 2.81 -7.23 -3.43
CA TYR A 30 3.60 -8.08 -2.54
C TYR A 30 3.74 -7.35 -1.21
N CYS A 31 3.14 -7.88 -0.15
CA CYS A 31 3.23 -7.31 1.19
C CYS A 31 4.14 -8.15 2.07
N ALA A 32 4.92 -7.46 2.92
CA ALA A 32 5.86 -8.04 3.84
C ALA A 32 5.54 -7.61 5.29
N GLN A 33 5.57 -8.57 6.19
CA GLN A 33 5.31 -8.41 7.63
C GLN A 33 6.11 -9.48 8.38
N ASN A 34 6.76 -9.10 9.47
CA ASN A 34 7.48 -10.03 10.36
C ASN A 34 8.44 -10.98 9.62
N GLY A 35 9.10 -10.49 8.56
CA GLY A 35 10.05 -11.27 7.75
C GLY A 35 9.43 -12.24 6.74
N ALA A 36 8.10 -12.33 6.65
CA ALA A 36 7.41 -13.09 5.61
C ALA A 36 6.83 -12.15 4.54
N ALA A 37 6.88 -12.55 3.27
CA ALA A 37 6.28 -11.81 2.16
C ALA A 37 5.36 -12.71 1.34
N ARG A 38 4.22 -12.19 0.90
CA ARG A 38 3.32 -12.90 -0.04
C ARG A 38 2.57 -11.93 -0.96
N GLU A 39 2.10 -12.46 -2.08
CA GLU A 39 1.18 -11.74 -2.96
C GLU A 39 -0.19 -11.61 -2.28
N VAL A 40 -0.74 -10.41 -2.31
CA VAL A 40 -2.06 -10.09 -1.78
C VAL A 40 -2.82 -9.16 -2.72
N LYS A 41 -4.14 -9.21 -2.63
CA LYS A 41 -5.01 -8.23 -3.27
C LYS A 41 -5.12 -7.01 -2.33
N LEU A 42 -4.47 -5.92 -2.70
CA LEU A 42 -4.46 -4.65 -1.99
C LEU A 42 -5.25 -3.61 -2.78
N GLU A 43 -6.47 -3.33 -2.33
CA GLU A 43 -7.34 -2.30 -2.90
C GLU A 43 -7.37 -1.10 -1.95
N LEU A 44 -6.79 0.01 -2.39
CA LEU A 44 -6.71 1.24 -1.63
C LEU A 44 -7.57 2.34 -2.25
N GLU A 45 -8.04 3.25 -1.41
CA GLU A 45 -8.69 4.49 -1.80
C GLU A 45 -7.98 5.69 -1.22
N PHE A 46 -7.84 6.74 -2.02
CA PHE A 46 -7.36 8.02 -1.53
C PHE A 46 -8.22 8.50 -0.36
N LYS A 47 -7.56 8.92 0.73
CA LYS A 47 -8.22 9.58 1.85
C LYS A 47 -7.91 11.07 1.89
N ARG A 48 -6.62 11.42 1.93
CA ARG A 48 -6.11 12.79 2.05
C ARG A 48 -4.59 12.83 1.88
N TYR A 49 -4.04 14.04 1.74
CA TYR A 49 -2.61 14.27 1.87
C TYR A 49 -2.25 14.60 3.33
N GLU A 50 -1.17 14.04 3.83
CA GLU A 50 -0.58 14.37 5.14
C GLU A 50 0.94 14.46 5.04
N THR A 51 1.57 15.18 5.97
CA THR A 51 3.03 15.19 6.10
C THR A 51 3.49 13.88 6.75
N TYR A 52 4.31 13.10 6.03
CA TYR A 52 4.93 11.88 6.51
C TYR A 52 6.41 11.90 6.09
N GLU A 53 7.32 11.76 7.06
CA GLU A 53 8.77 11.96 6.88
C GLU A 53 9.10 13.30 6.21
N GLU A 54 8.52 14.40 6.73
CA GLU A 54 8.74 15.77 6.26
C GLU A 54 8.27 16.06 4.81
N LYS A 55 7.67 15.08 4.14
CA LYS A 55 7.11 15.20 2.78
C LYS A 55 5.60 15.07 2.81
N ILE A 56 4.91 15.79 1.93
CA ILE A 56 3.48 15.60 1.71
C ILE A 56 3.30 14.28 0.95
N ARG A 57 2.60 13.32 1.55
CA ARG A 57 2.34 12.00 0.99
C ARG A 57 0.85 11.69 0.97
N GLU A 58 0.47 10.86 0.02
CA GLU A 58 -0.90 10.37 -0.09
C GLU A 58 -1.17 9.35 1.02
N VAL A 59 -2.22 9.58 1.80
CA VAL A 59 -2.76 8.61 2.76
C VAL A 59 -3.95 7.94 2.13
N CYS A 60 -3.92 6.61 2.09
CA CYS A 60 -4.95 5.77 1.50
C CYS A 60 -5.60 4.88 2.57
N ARG A 61 -6.83 4.44 2.33
CA ARG A 61 -7.57 3.48 3.17
C ARG A 61 -7.87 2.20 2.41
N PRO A 62 -7.95 1.04 3.07
CA PRO A 62 -8.40 -0.20 2.42
C PRO A 62 -9.86 -0.12 1.99
N LYS A 63 -10.17 -0.50 0.75
CA LYS A 63 -11.54 -0.60 0.22
C LYS A 63 -12.29 -1.88 0.67
N GLY A 64 -11.64 -2.81 1.37
CA GLY A 64 -12.21 -4.10 1.76
C GLY A 64 -11.40 -4.84 2.84
N LEU A 65 -11.70 -6.12 3.05
CA LEU A 65 -10.95 -7.00 3.95
C LEU A 65 -9.52 -7.17 3.43
N LEU A 66 -8.56 -6.63 4.18
CA LEU A 66 -7.14 -6.79 3.91
C LEU A 66 -6.76 -8.27 3.93
N ALA A 67 -6.10 -8.72 2.86
CA ALA A 67 -5.70 -10.11 2.73
C ALA A 67 -4.41 -10.45 3.49
N PHE A 68 -3.68 -9.46 4.05
CA PHE A 68 -2.44 -9.71 4.81
C PHE A 68 -2.59 -9.51 6.31
N THR A 69 -3.04 -8.32 6.75
CA THR A 69 -3.30 -8.04 8.16
C THR A 69 -4.67 -7.42 8.37
N THR A 70 -5.36 -7.78 9.44
CA THR A 70 -6.63 -7.14 9.82
C THR A 70 -6.45 -5.80 10.54
N ALA A 71 -5.19 -5.37 10.76
CA ALA A 71 -4.87 -4.25 11.65
C ALA A 71 -4.73 -2.91 10.91
N ALA A 72 -4.17 -2.90 9.69
CA ALA A 72 -3.84 -1.67 9.01
C ALA A 72 -5.06 -0.89 8.55
N ARG A 73 -5.27 0.30 9.10
CA ARG A 73 -6.40 1.16 8.76
C ARG A 73 -6.05 2.20 7.69
N GLU A 74 -4.78 2.55 7.60
CA GLU A 74 -4.27 3.58 6.70
C GLU A 74 -2.91 3.17 6.16
N TYR A 75 -2.68 3.48 4.89
CA TYR A 75 -1.42 3.29 4.21
C TYR A 75 -0.91 4.64 3.72
N VAL A 76 0.40 4.80 3.69
CA VAL A 76 1.06 5.97 3.13
C VAL A 76 1.76 5.55 1.86
N ARG A 77 1.47 6.24 0.75
CA ARG A 77 2.16 6.04 -0.52
C ARG A 77 3.54 6.70 -0.47
N LEU A 78 4.58 5.89 -0.61
CA LEU A 78 5.97 6.32 -0.54
C LEU A 78 6.58 6.67 -1.90
N LEU A 79 6.12 6.00 -2.97
CA LEU A 79 6.56 6.14 -4.36
C LEU A 79 5.36 6.24 -5.31
#